data_AF-A0A0C3J7N7-F1
#
_entry.id   AF-A0A0C3J7N7-F1
#
_cell.length_a   1.000
_cell.length_b   1.000
_cell.length_c   1.000
_cell.angle_alpha   90.00
_cell.angle_beta   90.00
_cell.angle_gamma   90.00
#
_symmetry.space_group_name_H-M   'P 1'
#
loop_
_entity.id
_entity.type
_entity.pdbx_description
1 polymer ?
#
loop_
_entity_poly.entity_id
_entity_poly.type
_entity_poly.pdbx_seq_one_letter_code
_entity_poly.pdbx_strand_id
1 'polypeptide(L)'
;MTIRTTFEQIKLYSKDPRQVVKHILSMPGCPPFPPSQWTNLVQWKYVDLAKVLKSAHSTELDPKQLHVIDDKVELSFRVTKPAGTIKSAADHNTTFTMFIKALAFVFPQR
;
A
#
# COMPACT_ATOMS: atom_id res chain seq x y z
N MET A 1 8.12 18.36 -19.40
CA MET A 1 7.44 17.05 -19.33
C MET A 1 7.89 16.21 -20.51
N THR A 2 8.65 15.13 -20.32
CA THR A 2 8.92 14.21 -21.42
C THR A 2 8.74 12.79 -20.92
N ILE A 3 7.93 12.02 -21.66
CA ILE A 3 7.75 10.57 -21.50
C ILE A 3 9.12 9.87 -21.34
N ARG A 4 10.15 10.41 -21.99
CA ARG A 4 11.55 9.99 -21.86
C ARG A 4 12.05 9.93 -20.42
N THR A 5 11.82 10.95 -19.59
CA THR A 5 12.35 10.96 -18.21
C THR A 5 11.71 9.89 -17.34
N THR A 6 10.40 9.68 -17.49
CA THR A 6 9.68 8.59 -16.81
C THR A 6 10.22 7.22 -17.24
N PHE A 7 10.46 7.02 -18.54
CA PHE A 7 11.05 5.77 -19.03
C PHE A 7 12.46 5.53 -18.50
N GLU A 8 13.31 6.55 -18.41
CA GLU A 8 14.65 6.41 -17.83
C GLU A 8 14.59 6.10 -16.33
N GLN A 9 13.65 6.70 -15.58
CA GLN A 9 13.42 6.33 -14.18
C GLN A 9 12.96 4.88 -14.03
N ILE A 10 12.03 4.42 -14.87
CA ILE A 10 11.58 3.01 -14.87
C ILE A 10 12.75 2.07 -15.16
N LYS A 11 13.60 2.39 -16.16
CA LYS A 11 14.82 1.61 -16.44
C LYS A 11 15.75 1.57 -15.25
N LEU A 12 15.98 2.70 -14.58
CA LEU A 12 16.82 2.76 -13.38
C LEU A 12 16.25 1.87 -12.28
N TYR A 13 14.94 1.98 -12.02
CA TYR A 13 14.26 1.23 -10.98
C TYR A 13 14.25 -0.27 -11.22
N SER A 14 14.21 -0.70 -12.48
CA SER A 14 14.27 -2.12 -12.84
C SER A 14 15.58 -2.81 -12.45
N LYS A 15 16.68 -2.06 -12.25
CA LYS A 15 17.99 -2.63 -11.89
C LYS A 15 18.01 -3.21 -10.47
N ASP A 16 17.46 -2.48 -9.50
CA ASP A 16 17.30 -2.94 -8.12
C ASP A 16 15.98 -2.44 -7.51
N PRO A 17 14.86 -3.12 -7.80
CA PRO A 17 13.55 -2.71 -7.30
C PRO A 17 13.44 -2.82 -5.77
N ARG A 18 14.25 -3.67 -5.12
CA ARG A 18 14.21 -3.81 -3.65
C ARG A 18 14.85 -2.59 -2.98
N GLN A 19 15.99 -2.13 -3.49
CA GLN A 19 16.63 -0.92 -3.00
C GLN A 19 15.76 0.31 -3.22
N VAL A 20 15.10 0.41 -4.39
CA VAL A 20 14.18 1.51 -4.69
C VAL A 20 13.00 1.52 -3.73
N VAL A 21 12.38 0.37 -3.45
CA VAL A 21 11.28 0.30 -2.46
C VAL A 21 11.77 0.70 -1.07
N LYS A 22 12.95 0.25 -0.63
CA LYS A 22 13.54 0.68 0.65
C LYS A 22 13.73 2.19 0.70
N HIS A 23 14.23 2.78 -0.38
CA HIS A 23 14.40 4.23 -0.49
C HIS A 23 13.04 4.95 -0.41
N ILE A 24 12.03 4.53 -1.18
CA ILE A 24 10.67 5.08 -1.15
C ILE A 24 10.08 5.03 0.27
N LEU A 25 10.20 3.90 0.96
CA LEU A 25 9.68 3.74 2.32
C LEU A 25 10.42 4.60 3.36
N SER A 26 11.66 5.01 3.08
CA SER A 26 12.43 5.91 3.93
C SER A 26 12.15 7.39 3.69
N MET A 27 11.50 7.74 2.58
CA MET A 27 11.24 9.13 2.21
C MET A 27 10.09 9.72 3.04
N PRO A 28 10.23 10.97 3.54
CA PRO A 28 9.15 11.64 4.25
C PRO A 28 7.94 11.85 3.34
N GLY A 29 6.74 11.70 3.91
CA GLY A 29 5.48 11.84 3.16
C GLY A 29 5.12 10.62 2.28
N CYS A 30 5.83 9.50 2.42
CA CYS A 30 5.50 8.25 1.74
C CYS A 30 4.05 7.84 2.09
N PRO A 31 3.14 7.69 1.10
CA PRO A 31 1.76 7.37 1.38
C PRO A 31 1.61 5.93 1.90
N PRO A 32 0.59 5.64 2.73
CA PRO A 32 0.30 4.28 3.15
C PRO A 32 -0.11 3.45 1.94
N PHE A 33 0.68 2.41 1.65
CA PHE A 33 0.47 1.54 0.51
C PHE A 33 1.10 0.17 0.77
N PRO A 34 0.51 -0.96 0.29
CA PRO A 34 0.99 -2.28 0.66
C PRO A 34 2.43 -2.53 0.14
N PRO A 35 3.34 -3.12 0.94
CA PRO A 35 4.72 -3.39 0.52
C PRO A 35 4.84 -4.21 -0.77
N SER A 36 3.98 -5.22 -0.95
CA SER A 36 3.94 -6.02 -2.18
C SER A 36 3.54 -5.19 -3.40
N GLN A 37 2.67 -4.19 -3.22
CA GLN A 37 2.20 -3.32 -4.29
C GLN A 37 3.21 -2.22 -4.62
N TRP A 38 4.01 -1.75 -3.66
CA TRP A 38 5.17 -0.91 -3.95
C TRP A 38 6.13 -1.57 -4.92
N THR A 39 6.43 -2.86 -4.72
CA THR A 39 7.31 -3.62 -5.61
C THR A 39 6.71 -3.72 -7.01
N ASN A 40 5.41 -4.00 -7.13
CA ASN A 40 4.73 -4.04 -8.42
C ASN A 40 4.76 -2.68 -9.12
N LEU A 41 4.49 -1.59 -8.39
CA LEU A 41 4.52 -0.23 -8.93
C LEU A 41 5.90 0.15 -9.48
N VAL A 42 6.96 -0.09 -8.71
CA VAL A 42 8.36 0.20 -9.08
C VAL A 42 8.81 -0.64 -10.29
N GLN A 43 8.35 -1.89 -10.38
CA GLN A 43 8.64 -2.79 -11.49
C GLN A 43 7.73 -2.57 -12.72
N TRP A 44 6.83 -1.58 -12.66
CA TRP A 44 5.83 -1.33 -13.70
C TRP A 44 4.96 -2.57 -14.02
N LYS A 45 4.61 -3.32 -12.97
CA LYS A 45 3.70 -4.48 -13.01
C LYS A 45 2.31 -4.12 -12.52
N TYR A 46 1.36 -5.02 -12.79
CA TYR A 46 0.01 -4.91 -12.30
C TYR A 46 -0.06 -4.71 -10.77
N VAL A 47 -0.76 -3.66 -10.35
CA VAL A 47 -1.09 -3.39 -8.94
C VAL A 47 -2.47 -3.95 -8.64
N ASP A 48 -2.54 -4.81 -7.64
CA ASP A 48 -3.77 -5.43 -7.16
C ASP A 48 -4.51 -4.49 -6.20
N LEU A 49 -5.54 -3.80 -6.70
CA LEU A 49 -6.35 -2.87 -5.91
C LEU A 49 -7.13 -3.55 -4.77
N ALA A 50 -7.44 -4.85 -4.86
CA ALA A 50 -8.06 -5.56 -3.75
C ALA A 50 -7.08 -5.76 -2.58
N LYS A 51 -5.78 -5.95 -2.86
CA LYS A 51 -4.73 -5.92 -1.82
C LYS A 51 -4.51 -4.54 -1.24
N VAL A 52 -4.66 -3.48 -2.05
CA VAL A 52 -4.65 -2.09 -1.57
C VAL A 52 -5.82 -1.86 -0.60
N LEU A 53 -7.03 -2.33 -0.95
CA LEU A 53 -8.23 -2.22 -0.10
C LEU A 53 -8.04 -2.89 1.26
N LYS A 54 -7.52 -4.13 1.26
CA LYS A 54 -7.23 -4.87 2.50
C LYS A 54 -6.29 -4.12 3.42
N SER A 55 -5.27 -3.48 2.86
CA SER A 55 -4.31 -2.69 3.64
C SER A 55 -4.93 -1.41 4.21
N ALA A 56 -5.84 -0.77 3.47
CA ALA A 56 -6.56 0.42 3.95
C ALA A 56 -7.41 0.06 5.18
N HIS A 57 -8.23 -0.99 5.09
CA HIS A 57 -9.07 -1.43 6.21
C HIS A 57 -8.30 -2.05 7.38
N SER A 58 -7.13 -2.64 7.15
CA SER A 58 -6.24 -3.07 8.23
C SER A 58 -5.69 -1.89 9.05
N THR A 59 -5.72 -0.68 8.49
CA THR A 59 -5.26 0.55 9.16
C THR A 59 -6.42 1.28 9.85
N GLU A 60 -7.67 1.02 9.45
CA GLU A 60 -8.88 1.75 9.91
C GLU A 60 -9.69 1.06 11.03
N LEU A 61 -9.34 -0.15 11.50
CA LEU A 61 -10.16 -0.90 12.46
C LEU A 61 -9.73 -0.79 13.95
N ASP A 62 -10.69 -0.33 14.77
CA ASP A 62 -10.78 -0.25 16.24
C ASP A 62 -12.03 -1.07 16.72
N PRO A 63 -12.21 -1.52 17.99
CA PRO A 63 -11.27 -1.74 19.10
C PRO A 63 -11.01 -3.23 19.39
N LYS A 64 -10.00 -3.47 20.25
CA LYS A 64 -9.52 -4.78 20.75
C LYS A 64 -10.67 -5.66 21.26
N GLN A 65 -10.77 -6.88 20.75
CA GLN A 65 -11.53 -7.93 21.43
C GLN A 65 -10.66 -8.44 22.59
N LEU A 66 -10.94 -7.96 23.81
CA LEU A 66 -10.34 -8.44 25.05
C LEU A 66 -10.92 -9.81 25.39
N HIS A 67 -10.07 -10.82 25.48
CA HIS A 67 -10.37 -12.04 26.23
C HIS A 67 -9.45 -12.06 27.45
N VAL A 68 -10.05 -11.95 28.64
CA VAL A 68 -9.35 -12.09 29.92
C VAL A 68 -9.14 -13.59 30.16
N ILE A 69 -7.89 -14.05 30.10
CA ILE A 69 -7.51 -15.39 30.51
C ILE A 69 -6.84 -15.22 31.88
N ASP A 70 -7.67 -15.06 32.91
CA ASP A 70 -7.27 -14.85 34.31
C ASP A 70 -6.54 -13.51 34.59
N ASP A 71 -6.55 -13.08 35.86
CA ASP A 71 -6.32 -11.71 36.38
C ASP A 71 -4.97 -11.03 36.03
N LYS A 72 -4.13 -11.63 35.17
CA LYS A 72 -2.80 -11.12 34.81
C LYS A 72 -2.42 -11.23 33.32
N VAL A 73 -3.24 -11.82 32.44
CA VAL A 73 -2.87 -11.96 31.01
C VAL A 73 -4.02 -11.61 30.08
N GLU A 74 -3.90 -10.43 29.43
CA GLU A 74 -4.79 -10.02 28.35
C GLU A 74 -4.25 -10.51 27.00
N LEU A 75 -5.01 -11.36 26.30
CA LEU A 75 -4.73 -11.74 24.92
C LEU A 75 -5.67 -10.98 23.99
N SER A 76 -5.12 -10.01 23.25
CA SER A 76 -5.88 -9.29 22.22
C SER A 76 -5.75 -10.01 20.88
N PHE A 77 -6.81 -10.70 20.45
CA PHE A 77 -6.89 -11.27 19.11
C PHE A 77 -7.49 -10.27 18.13
N ARG A 78 -6.74 -9.94 17.08
CA ARG A 78 -7.20 -9.07 15.99
C ARG A 78 -7.95 -9.91 14.96
N VAL A 79 -9.28 -10.00 15.09
CA VAL A 79 -10.10 -10.63 14.06
C VAL A 79 -10.26 -9.64 12.90
N THR A 80 -9.43 -9.82 11.87
CA THR A 80 -9.54 -9.04 10.64
C THR A 80 -10.67 -9.66 9.81
N LYS A 81 -11.81 -8.96 9.64
CA LYS A 81 -12.77 -9.37 8.61
C LYS A 81 -12.07 -9.28 7.25
N PRO A 82 -12.04 -10.35 6.44
CA PRO A 82 -11.38 -10.29 5.15
C PRO A 82 -12.17 -9.34 4.25
N ALA A 83 -11.67 -8.11 4.05
CA ALA A 83 -12.12 -7.21 3.00
C ALA A 83 -11.67 -7.80 1.65
N GLY A 84 -12.34 -8.85 1.20
CA GLY A 84 -11.86 -9.73 0.14
C GLY A 84 -11.87 -9.13 -1.26
N THR A 85 -12.71 -8.13 -1.51
CA THR A 85 -13.08 -7.72 -2.87
C THR A 85 -13.61 -6.29 -2.84
N ILE A 86 -13.33 -5.52 -3.89
CA ILE A 86 -13.98 -4.24 -4.16
C ILE A 86 -15.46 -4.53 -4.45
N LYS A 87 -16.36 -4.07 -3.58
CA LYS A 87 -17.81 -4.34 -3.71
C LYS A 87 -18.61 -3.10 -4.09
N SER A 88 -18.03 -1.91 -3.94
CA SER A 88 -18.69 -0.65 -4.22
C SER A 88 -17.82 0.28 -5.07
N ALA A 89 -18.48 1.25 -5.71
CA ALA A 89 -17.78 2.34 -6.37
C ALA A 89 -16.93 3.18 -5.39
N ALA A 90 -17.37 3.27 -4.12
CA ALA A 90 -16.61 3.94 -3.08
C ALA A 90 -15.29 3.20 -2.76
N ASP A 91 -15.33 1.87 -2.58
CA ASP A 91 -14.13 1.04 -2.36
C ASP A 91 -13.13 1.21 -3.52
N HIS A 92 -13.65 1.20 -4.75
CA HIS A 92 -12.85 1.40 -5.95
C HIS A 92 -12.22 2.79 -5.95
N ASN A 93 -12.99 3.84 -5.69
CA ASN A 93 -12.49 5.22 -5.71
C ASN A 93 -11.42 5.45 -4.62
N THR A 94 -11.63 4.91 -3.42
CA THR A 94 -10.67 4.96 -2.32
C THR A 94 -9.35 4.29 -2.70
N THR A 95 -9.40 3.05 -3.18
CA THR A 95 -8.19 2.29 -3.56
C THR A 95 -7.47 2.89 -4.76
N PHE A 96 -8.21 3.37 -5.74
CA PHE A 96 -7.64 4.06 -6.90
C PHE A 96 -6.97 5.37 -6.47
N THR A 97 -7.57 6.13 -5.56
CA THR A 97 -6.95 7.35 -5.00
C THR A 97 -5.64 7.03 -4.28
N MET A 98 -5.59 5.94 -3.50
CA MET A 98 -4.35 5.48 -2.87
C MET A 98 -3.28 5.11 -3.91
N PHE A 99 -3.67 4.40 -4.96
CA PHE A 99 -2.78 4.08 -6.08
C PHE A 99 -2.23 5.33 -6.76
N ILE A 100 -3.07 6.33 -7.06
CA ILE A 100 -2.65 7.58 -7.70
C ILE A 100 -1.67 8.35 -6.80
N LYS A 101 -1.89 8.37 -5.47
CA LYS A 101 -0.94 8.98 -4.52
C LYS A 101 0.41 8.27 -4.53
N ALA A 102 0.42 6.94 -4.49
CA ALA A 102 1.64 6.15 -4.57
C ALA A 102 2.39 6.38 -5.91
N LEU A 103 1.66 6.39 -7.03
CA LEU A 103 2.23 6.67 -8.36
C LEU A 103 2.84 8.08 -8.43
N ALA A 104 2.15 9.09 -7.88
CA ALA A 104 2.65 10.47 -7.79
C ALA A 104 3.96 10.54 -7.00
N PHE A 105 4.05 9.77 -5.92
CA PHE A 105 5.20 9.79 -5.04
C PHE A 105 6.44 9.20 -5.72
N VAL A 106 6.25 8.14 -6.50
CA VAL A 106 7.33 7.46 -7.26
C VAL A 106 7.79 8.30 -8.45
N PHE A 107 6.85 8.99 -9.10
CA PHE A 107 7.08 9.83 -10.27
C PHE A 107 6.60 11.27 -9.98
N PRO A 108 7.36 12.04 -9.17
CA PRO A 108 6.96 13.38 -8.74
C PRO A 108 6.99 14.42 -9.86
N GLN A 109 7.71 14.12 -10.95
CA GLN A 109 7.75 14.94 -12.16
C GLN A 109 6.44 14.73 -12.93
N ARG A 110 5.37 15.42 -12.50
CA ARG A 110 4.10 15.51 -13.22
C ARG A 110 4.16 16.59 -14.28
#